data_AF-A0A0F9XZL1-F1
#
_entry.id   AF-A0A0F9XZL1-F1
#
_cell.length_a   1.000
_cell.length_b   1.000
_cell.length_c   1.000
_cell.angle_alpha   90.00
_cell.angle_beta   90.00
_cell.angle_gamma   90.00
#
_symmetry.space_group_name_H-M   'P 1'
#
loop_
_entity.id
_entity.type
_entity.pdbx_description
1 polymer ?
#
loop_
_entity_poly.entity_id
_entity_poly.type
_entity_poly.pdbx_seq_one_letter_code
_entity_poly.pdbx_strand_id
1 'polypeptide(L)'
;MNQVKTNKISKYALSLIAVAALSCSSLSFGMDIFQAIEKKDIKRAEEILKDKSFDVNKADKDGRTPLYWACYKNYPEIVKLLLDKGAEKSVNKADKDGGTPLCCACCNNNLEIVTLLLANGAKESINKVDKFYLA
;
A
#
# COMPACT_ATOMS: atom_id res chain seq x y z
N MET A 1 -37.18 47.65 -14.08
CA MET A 1 -37.50 46.31 -13.52
C MET A 1 -36.37 45.37 -13.90
N ASN A 2 -35.38 45.24 -13.01
CA ASN A 2 -34.18 44.42 -13.21
C ASN A 2 -34.44 43.00 -12.72
N GLN A 3 -34.28 42.01 -13.60
CA GLN A 3 -33.93 40.66 -13.18
C GLN A 3 -32.81 40.14 -14.08
N VAL A 4 -31.65 39.97 -13.46
CA VAL A 4 -30.40 39.52 -14.04
C VAL A 4 -30.55 38.05 -14.44
N LYS A 5 -30.45 37.75 -15.74
CA LYS A 5 -30.37 36.38 -16.27
C LYS A 5 -28.95 35.82 -16.05
N THR A 6 -28.61 35.50 -14.80
CA THR A 6 -27.36 34.80 -14.47
C THR A 6 -27.65 33.55 -13.65
N ASN A 7 -28.16 32.46 -14.25
CA ASN A 7 -28.18 31.18 -13.52
C ASN A 7 -28.47 29.90 -14.31
N LYS A 8 -27.71 29.61 -15.38
CA LYS A 8 -27.66 28.22 -15.91
C LYS A 8 -26.28 27.73 -16.31
N ILE A 9 -25.37 28.64 -16.69
CA ILE A 9 -24.00 28.28 -17.10
C ILE A 9 -23.10 28.00 -15.89
N SER A 10 -23.37 28.60 -14.72
CA SER A 10 -22.53 28.48 -13.53
C SER A 10 -22.50 27.07 -12.92
N LYS A 11 -23.64 26.38 -12.79
CA LYS A 11 -23.69 25.07 -12.11
C LYS A 11 -22.94 23.97 -12.86
N TYR A 12 -23.05 23.96 -14.20
CA TYR A 12 -22.32 23.01 -15.05
C TYR A 12 -20.84 23.36 -15.14
N ALA A 13 -20.48 24.64 -15.20
CA ALA A 13 -19.08 25.07 -15.19
C ALA A 13 -18.40 24.70 -13.86
N LEU A 14 -19.06 24.95 -12.72
CA LEU A 14 -18.58 24.52 -11.40
C LEU A 14 -18.46 23.00 -11.27
N SER A 15 -19.44 22.23 -11.76
CA SER A 15 -19.34 20.76 -11.75
C SER A 15 -18.26 20.25 -12.69
N LEU A 16 -18.07 20.86 -13.86
CA LEU A 16 -17.04 20.47 -14.82
C LEU A 16 -15.64 20.84 -14.31
N ILE A 17 -15.48 21.98 -13.64
CA ILE A 17 -14.24 22.38 -12.97
C ILE A 17 -13.97 21.47 -11.77
N ALA A 18 -14.97 21.10 -10.99
CA ALA A 18 -14.81 20.15 -9.89
C ALA A 18 -14.44 18.76 -10.39
N VAL A 19 -15.11 18.25 -11.44
CA VAL A 19 -14.78 16.97 -12.09
C VAL A 19 -13.40 17.04 -12.75
N ALA A 20 -13.03 18.16 -13.38
CA ALA A 20 -11.72 18.38 -13.96
C ALA A 20 -10.62 18.48 -12.89
N ALA A 21 -10.90 19.08 -11.74
CA ALA A 21 -9.98 19.13 -10.60
C ALA A 21 -9.85 17.74 -9.92
N LEU A 22 -10.96 17.01 -9.79
CA LEU A 22 -10.99 15.61 -9.35
C LEU A 22 -10.26 14.69 -10.34
N SER A 23 -10.30 14.99 -11.64
CA SER A 23 -9.54 14.27 -12.67
C SER A 23 -8.10 14.77 -12.85
N CYS A 24 -7.79 15.99 -12.41
CA CYS A 24 -6.44 16.55 -12.42
C CYS A 24 -5.64 16.09 -11.19
N SER A 25 -6.30 15.76 -10.08
CA SER A 25 -5.69 14.98 -9.00
C SER A 25 -5.34 13.54 -9.42
N SER A 26 -6.00 12.97 -10.44
CA SER A 26 -5.66 11.66 -11.01
C SER A 26 -4.59 11.70 -12.12
N LEU A 27 -4.03 12.88 -12.40
CA LEU A 27 -2.90 13.08 -13.32
C LEU A 27 -1.61 13.53 -12.60
N SER A 28 -1.52 13.30 -11.29
CA SER A 28 -0.20 13.07 -10.73
C SER A 28 0.27 11.73 -11.30
N PHE A 29 1.39 11.73 -11.98
CA PHE A 29 2.28 10.57 -12.09
C PHE A 29 2.80 10.27 -10.67
N GLY A 30 1.86 9.99 -9.77
CA GLY A 30 2.02 9.97 -8.33
C GLY A 30 2.50 8.59 -8.00
N MET A 31 3.76 8.52 -7.56
CA MET A 31 4.36 7.30 -7.05
C MET A 31 3.37 6.64 -6.08
N ASP A 32 2.88 5.46 -6.46
CA ASP A 32 2.04 4.65 -5.59
C ASP A 32 2.87 4.06 -4.45
N ILE A 33 2.21 3.44 -3.47
CA ILE A 33 2.90 2.87 -2.31
C ILE A 33 3.93 1.81 -2.72
N PHE A 34 3.68 1.05 -3.80
CA PHE A 34 4.54 -0.04 -4.21
C PHE A 34 5.83 0.51 -4.83
N GLN A 35 5.72 1.55 -5.66
CA GLN A 35 6.86 2.26 -6.21
C GLN A 35 7.67 2.99 -5.13
N ALA A 36 7.01 3.55 -4.11
CA ALA A 36 7.69 4.17 -2.98
C ALA A 36 8.50 3.14 -2.19
N ILE A 37 7.91 1.97 -1.90
CA ILE A 37 8.62 0.86 -1.25
C ILE A 37 9.76 0.37 -2.13
N GLU A 38 9.55 0.18 -3.43
CA GLU A 38 10.57 -0.30 -4.36
C GLU A 38 11.82 0.61 -4.38
N LYS A 39 11.62 1.92 -4.28
CA LYS A 39 12.70 2.92 -4.23
C LYS A 39 13.23 3.20 -2.82
N LYS A 40 12.68 2.54 -1.79
CA LYS A 40 12.94 2.83 -0.37
C LYS A 40 12.67 4.30 0.01
N ASP A 41 11.68 4.93 -0.62
CA ASP A 41 11.26 6.29 -0.31
C ASP A 41 10.31 6.30 0.90
N ILE A 42 10.91 6.27 2.09
CA ILE A 42 10.20 6.23 3.37
C ILE A 42 9.30 7.45 3.54
N LYS A 43 9.78 8.65 3.16
CA LYS A 43 9.00 9.89 3.29
C LYS A 43 7.74 9.83 2.45
N ARG A 44 7.86 9.36 1.21
CA ARG A 44 6.70 9.20 0.33
C ARG A 44 5.74 8.13 0.85
N ALA A 45 6.24 7.01 1.37
CA ALA A 45 5.42 5.99 1.99
C ALA A 45 4.63 6.56 3.19
N GLU A 46 5.27 7.35 4.07
CA GLU A 46 4.61 8.02 5.18
C GLU A 46 3.51 9.00 4.74
N GLU A 47 3.77 9.80 3.71
CA GLU A 47 2.77 10.72 3.14
C GLU A 47 1.54 9.98 2.63
N ILE A 48 1.74 8.89 1.87
CA ILE A 48 0.65 8.07 1.33
C ILE A 48 -0.14 7.45 2.49
N LEU A 49 0.53 6.91 3.51
CA LEU A 49 -0.12 6.24 4.64
C LEU A 49 -0.80 7.20 5.64
N LYS A 50 -0.60 8.52 5.52
CA LYS A 50 -1.37 9.53 6.27
C LYS A 50 -2.75 9.77 5.67
N ASP A 51 -2.94 9.45 4.39
CA ASP A 51 -4.25 9.55 3.74
C ASP A 51 -5.19 8.48 4.30
N LYS A 52 -6.25 8.92 4.98
CA LYS A 52 -7.26 8.02 5.57
C LYS A 52 -8.05 7.22 4.54
N SER A 53 -8.07 7.67 3.29
CA SER A 53 -8.72 6.96 2.19
C SER A 53 -7.88 5.83 1.62
N PHE A 54 -6.59 5.79 1.97
CA PHE A 54 -5.68 4.76 1.51
C PHE A 54 -5.91 3.43 2.26
N ASP A 55 -6.14 2.35 1.52
CA ASP A 55 -6.26 1.01 2.07
C ASP A 55 -4.88 0.33 2.10
N VAL A 56 -4.25 0.32 3.28
CA VAL A 56 -2.94 -0.31 3.53
C VAL A 56 -2.91 -1.81 3.26
N ASN A 57 -4.06 -2.48 3.24
CA ASN A 57 -4.17 -3.92 3.03
C ASN A 57 -4.50 -4.29 1.58
N LYS A 58 -4.68 -3.29 0.71
CA LYS A 58 -4.97 -3.50 -0.71
C LYS A 58 -3.75 -4.13 -1.39
N ALA A 59 -3.99 -5.27 -2.02
CA ALA A 59 -2.96 -5.99 -2.76
C ALA A 59 -2.81 -5.42 -4.18
N ASP A 60 -1.62 -5.60 -4.75
CA ASP A 60 -1.37 -5.40 -6.17
C ASP A 60 -2.01 -6.52 -7.01
N LYS A 61 -1.75 -6.46 -8.33
CA LYS A 61 -2.29 -7.42 -9.30
C LYS A 61 -1.83 -8.86 -9.03
N ASP A 62 -0.74 -9.07 -8.32
CA ASP A 62 -0.12 -10.37 -8.02
C ASP A 62 -0.45 -10.86 -6.60
N GLY A 63 -1.38 -10.18 -5.92
CA GLY A 63 -1.82 -10.53 -4.58
C GLY A 63 -0.89 -10.03 -3.48
N ARG A 64 0.17 -9.29 -3.82
CA ARG A 64 1.17 -8.81 -2.86
C ARG A 64 0.69 -7.51 -2.22
N THR A 65 0.67 -7.47 -0.90
CA THR A 65 0.33 -6.26 -0.15
C THR A 65 1.56 -5.36 0.02
N PRO A 66 1.38 -4.08 0.41
CA PRO A 66 2.51 -3.24 0.77
C PRO A 66 3.41 -3.88 1.83
N LEU A 67 2.81 -4.56 2.82
CA LEU A 67 3.55 -5.29 3.86
C LEU A 67 4.40 -6.43 3.28
N TYR A 68 3.86 -7.21 2.33
CA TYR A 68 4.62 -8.22 1.59
C TYR A 68 5.85 -7.60 0.91
N TRP A 69 5.65 -6.51 0.15
CA TRP A 69 6.74 -5.84 -0.57
C TRP A 69 7.83 -5.31 0.37
N ALA A 70 7.46 -4.72 1.50
CA ALA A 70 8.42 -4.23 2.49
C ALA A 70 9.26 -5.37 3.11
N CYS A 71 8.63 -6.53 3.36
CA CYS A 71 9.32 -7.73 3.87
C CYS A 71 10.23 -8.34 2.79
N TYR A 72 9.75 -8.45 1.55
CA TYR A 72 10.51 -8.94 0.40
C TYR A 72 11.74 -8.08 0.11
N LYS A 73 11.60 -6.75 0.16
CA LYS A 73 12.71 -5.81 -0.02
C LYS A 73 13.59 -5.63 1.22
N ASN A 74 13.24 -6.27 2.34
CA ASN A 74 13.99 -6.23 3.59
C ASN A 74 14.12 -4.82 4.20
N TYR A 75 13.00 -4.10 4.34
CA TYR A 75 12.97 -2.72 4.88
C TYR A 75 12.21 -2.64 6.22
N PRO A 76 12.88 -2.88 7.37
CA PRO A 76 12.24 -2.91 8.69
C PRO A 76 11.49 -1.62 9.04
N GLU A 77 12.01 -0.45 8.64
CA GLU A 77 11.41 0.84 8.93
C GLU A 77 10.03 0.99 8.26
N ILE A 78 9.92 0.52 7.02
CA ILE A 78 8.66 0.53 6.26
C ILE A 78 7.72 -0.55 6.81
N VAL A 79 8.23 -1.71 7.23
CA VAL A 79 7.41 -2.76 7.87
C VAL A 79 6.74 -2.23 9.14
N LYS A 80 7.51 -1.58 10.04
CA LYS A 80 6.96 -0.96 11.25
C LYS A 80 5.90 0.08 10.91
N LEU A 81 6.20 0.99 9.98
CA LEU A 81 5.28 2.02 9.55
C LEU A 81 3.96 1.45 9.01
N LEU A 82 4.01 0.38 8.21
CA LEU A 82 2.81 -0.26 7.68
C LEU A 82 1.98 -0.94 8.78
N LEU A 83 2.63 -1.65 9.70
CA LEU A 83 1.96 -2.30 10.83
C LEU A 83 1.27 -1.25 11.72
N ASP A 84 1.95 -0.16 12.07
CA ASP A 84 1.38 0.97 12.83
C ASP A 84 0.17 1.62 12.14
N LYS A 85 0.00 1.39 10.83
CA LYS A 85 -1.08 1.94 10.00
C LYS A 85 -2.20 0.95 9.72
N GLY A 86 -2.22 -0.20 10.39
CA GLY A 86 -3.34 -1.14 10.29
C GLY A 86 -3.09 -2.29 9.30
N ALA A 87 -1.84 -2.59 8.96
CA ALA A 87 -1.51 -3.67 8.03
C ALA A 87 -1.63 -5.07 8.65
N GLU A 88 -2.02 -5.22 9.92
CA GLU A 88 -2.10 -6.51 10.62
C GLU A 88 -3.09 -7.46 9.94
N LYS A 89 -4.13 -6.92 9.28
CA LYS A 89 -5.08 -7.72 8.49
C LYS A 89 -4.43 -8.44 7.31
N SER A 90 -3.28 -7.96 6.83
CA SER A 90 -2.52 -8.54 5.72
C SER A 90 -1.28 -9.31 6.15
N VAL A 91 -1.00 -9.44 7.45
CA VAL A 91 0.22 -10.09 7.98
C VAL A 91 0.37 -11.54 7.50
N ASN A 92 -0.75 -12.24 7.29
CA ASN A 92 -0.81 -13.62 6.81
C ASN A 92 -1.29 -13.73 5.35
N LYS A 93 -1.45 -12.61 4.65
CA LYS A 93 -1.98 -12.64 3.28
C LYS A 93 -0.90 -13.14 2.34
N ALA A 94 -1.17 -14.28 1.70
CA ALA A 94 -0.28 -14.84 0.69
C ALA A 94 -0.48 -14.13 -0.66
N ASP A 95 0.61 -14.02 -1.42
CA ASP A 95 0.55 -13.69 -2.83
C ASP A 95 0.01 -14.87 -3.65
N LYS A 96 -0.10 -14.70 -4.98
CA LYS A 96 -0.63 -15.75 -5.86
C LYS A 96 0.19 -17.05 -5.84
N ASP A 97 1.47 -16.97 -5.50
CA ASP A 97 2.37 -18.13 -5.45
C ASP A 97 2.39 -18.78 -4.05
N GLY A 98 1.60 -18.26 -3.11
CA GLY A 98 1.54 -18.75 -1.74
C GLY A 98 2.58 -18.13 -0.81
N GLY A 99 3.40 -17.19 -1.29
CA GLY A 99 4.40 -16.50 -0.48
C GLY A 99 3.73 -15.56 0.52
N THR A 100 4.15 -15.61 1.78
CA THR A 100 3.66 -14.70 2.84
C THR A 100 4.72 -13.67 3.22
N PRO A 101 4.35 -12.54 3.85
CA PRO A 101 5.32 -11.59 4.40
C PRO A 101 6.37 -12.26 5.32
N LEU A 102 5.94 -13.24 6.13
CA LEU A 102 6.83 -14.00 7.01
C LEU A 102 7.84 -14.86 6.22
N CYS A 103 7.39 -15.54 5.15
CA CYS A 103 8.30 -16.28 4.26
C CYS A 103 9.39 -15.37 3.70
N CYS A 104 9.02 -14.19 3.20
CA CYS A 104 9.99 -13.21 2.68
C CYS A 104 11.01 -12.77 3.73
N ALA A 105 10.55 -12.47 4.95
CA ALA A 105 11.42 -12.06 6.06
C ALA A 105 12.41 -13.17 6.45
N CYS A 106 11.94 -14.43 6.49
CA CYS A 106 12.77 -15.60 6.74
C CYS A 106 13.83 -15.81 5.64
N CYS A 107 13.46 -15.73 4.36
CA CYS A 107 14.40 -15.86 3.24
C CYS A 107 15.51 -14.79 3.28
N ASN A 108 15.19 -13.59 3.77
CA ASN A 108 16.14 -12.50 3.96
C ASN A 108 16.98 -12.63 5.26
N ASN A 109 16.75 -13.67 6.08
CA ASN A 109 17.37 -13.86 7.38
C ASN A 109 17.23 -12.64 8.33
N ASN A 110 16.16 -11.85 8.20
CA ASN A 110 15.98 -10.66 9.02
C ASN A 110 15.11 -10.95 10.25
N LEU A 111 15.78 -11.24 11.36
CA LEU A 111 15.15 -11.55 12.65
C LEU A 111 14.29 -10.40 13.19
N GLU A 112 14.62 -9.14 12.89
CA GLU A 112 13.83 -7.99 13.33
C GLU A 112 12.45 -8.01 12.68
N ILE A 113 12.40 -8.17 11.35
CA ILE A 113 11.13 -8.24 10.61
C ILE A 113 10.34 -9.49 11.02
N VAL A 114 11.00 -10.64 11.15
CA VAL A 114 10.35 -11.88 11.63
C VAL A 114 9.68 -11.65 12.98
N THR A 115 10.39 -11.05 13.94
CA THR A 115 9.87 -10.78 15.28
C THR A 115 8.68 -9.82 15.23
N LEU A 116 8.76 -8.74 14.44
CA LEU A 116 7.66 -7.79 14.25
C LEU A 116 6.41 -8.47 13.70
N LEU A 117 6.56 -9.31 12.67
CA LEU A 117 5.45 -10.02 12.05
C LEU A 117 4.80 -11.01 13.02
N LEU A 118 5.59 -11.81 13.75
CA LEU A 118 5.09 -12.76 14.75
C LEU A 118 4.34 -12.04 15.89
N ALA A 119 4.89 -10.92 16.37
CA ALA A 119 4.23 -10.09 17.38
C ALA A 119 2.88 -9.51 16.90
N ASN A 120 2.71 -9.36 15.58
CA ASN A 120 1.46 -8.89 14.95
C ASN A 120 0.60 -10.04 14.41
N GLY A 121 0.79 -11.27 14.91
CA GLY A 121 -0.08 -12.40 14.61
C GLY A 121 0.22 -13.11 13.30
N ALA A 122 1.43 -12.95 12.75
CA ALA A 122 1.90 -13.85 11.70
C ALA A 122 1.89 -15.28 12.24
N LYS A 123 1.26 -16.19 11.50
CA LYS A 123 1.29 -17.61 11.80
C LYS A 123 2.63 -18.15 11.36
N GLU A 124 3.23 -18.99 12.21
CA GLU A 124 4.39 -19.78 11.82
C GLU A 124 4.10 -20.43 10.47
N SER A 125 5.05 -20.31 9.54
CA SER A 125 4.91 -20.80 8.17
C SER A 125 4.94 -22.33 8.18
N ILE A 126 3.82 -22.96 8.52
CA ILE A 126 3.67 -24.41 8.52
C ILE A 126 3.16 -24.81 7.13
N ASN A 127 4.08 -25.01 6.19
CA ASN A 127 3.90 -25.74 4.92
C ASN A 127 3.05 -25.12 3.79
N LYS A 128 3.71 -24.81 2.66
CA LYS A 128 3.69 -25.65 1.45
C LYS A 128 4.75 -25.16 0.48
N VAL A 129 5.81 -25.97 0.35
CA VAL A 129 6.86 -25.92 -0.68
C VAL A 129 7.62 -24.58 -0.81
N ASP A 130 8.73 -24.51 -0.07
CA ASP A 130 9.94 -23.74 -0.38
C ASP A 130 10.53 -24.14 -1.75
N LYS A 131 9.77 -23.99 -2.84
CA LYS A 131 10.20 -24.39 -4.19
C LYS A 131 10.76 -23.25 -5.04
N PHE A 132 10.63 -21.99 -4.61
CA PHE A 132 11.03 -20.84 -5.44
C PHE A 132 12.01 -19.86 -4.79
N TYR A 133 12.19 -19.87 -3.47
CA TYR A 133 13.06 -18.89 -2.79
C TYR A 133 14.42 -19.44 -2.35
N LEU A 134 14.77 -20.68 -2.74
CA LEU A 134 16.07 -21.32 -2.48
C LEU A 134 16.90 -21.58 -3.76
N ALA A 135 16.59 -20.91 -4.87
CA ALA A 135 17.34 -21.04 -6.13
C ALA A 135 18.37 -19.91 -6.30
#